data_AF-A0AA39G2J3-F1
#
_entry.id   AF-A0AA39G2J3-F1
#
_cell.length_a   1.000
_cell.length_b   1.000
_cell.length_c   1.000
_cell.angle_alpha   90.00
_cell.angle_beta   90.00
_cell.angle_gamma   90.00
#
_symmetry.space_group_name_H-M   'P 1'
#
loop_
_entity.id
_entity.type
_entity.pdbx_description
1 polymer ?
#
loop_
_entity_poly.entity_id
_entity_poly.type
_entity_poly.pdbx_seq_one_letter_code
_entity_poly.pdbx_strand_id
1 'polypeptide(L)'
;MTLPPRFEHDFPSYTKDLSVKDIQVYWFHPEFAQSRYPPGQEMSEACTLICLLVAQRISQSGLQIRSVENCPMFLIFIAESIIEGNERHSQILRKGLVPHPYLNIEEALTYGGKRLKTIKEWKFQVFEELIGRNLYHDIQRFLTDWYKKPKADTLIMLLITCGRTILLLFQQKINMITLFDSHSHVPNENLHRGLVVAQVHFFF
;
A
#
# COMPACT_ATOMS: atom_id res chain seq x y z
N MET A 1 11.26 7.85 -18.42
CA MET A 1 10.22 6.91 -17.92
C MET A 1 8.94 7.21 -18.69
N THR A 2 8.32 6.20 -19.28
CA THR A 2 6.98 6.33 -19.89
C THR A 2 5.95 6.46 -18.78
N LEU A 3 5.01 7.40 -18.90
CA LEU A 3 3.95 7.57 -17.91
C LEU A 3 3.07 6.30 -17.84
N PRO A 4 2.56 5.93 -16.65
CA PRO A 4 1.60 4.83 -16.57
C PRO A 4 0.34 5.12 -17.39
N PRO A 5 -0.36 4.09 -17.89
CA PRO A 5 -1.60 4.25 -18.66
C PRO A 5 -2.61 5.10 -17.89
N ARG A 6 -3.26 6.04 -18.58
CA ARG A 6 -4.24 6.97 -18.01
C ARG A 6 -5.66 6.47 -18.24
N PHE A 7 -6.61 7.00 -17.46
CA PHE A 7 -8.02 6.88 -17.75
C PHE A 7 -8.40 7.99 -18.72
N GLU A 8 -8.78 7.63 -19.95
CA GLU A 8 -9.29 8.49 -21.03
C GLU A 8 -8.49 9.80 -21.24
N HIS A 9 -8.52 10.77 -20.32
CA HIS A 9 -7.70 11.99 -20.38
C HIS A 9 -7.01 12.46 -19.07
N ASP A 10 -7.32 11.93 -17.88
CA ASP A 10 -6.76 12.38 -16.59
C ASP A 10 -6.12 11.24 -15.76
N PHE A 11 -4.97 11.53 -15.14
CA PHE A 11 -4.26 10.62 -14.23
C PHE A 11 -4.89 10.73 -12.83
N PRO A 12 -5.09 9.63 -12.10
CA PRO A 12 -6.39 9.31 -11.51
C PRO A 12 -6.95 10.39 -10.60
N SER A 13 -8.22 10.75 -10.86
CA SER A 13 -9.00 11.62 -10.00
C SER A 13 -9.32 10.92 -8.67
N TYR A 14 -9.56 11.75 -7.64
CA TYR A 14 -9.96 11.31 -6.31
C TYR A 14 -10.98 12.27 -5.72
N THR A 15 -11.76 11.78 -4.75
CA THR A 15 -12.53 12.61 -3.84
C THR A 15 -11.80 12.65 -2.50
N LYS A 16 -11.58 13.86 -1.98
CA LYS A 16 -11.00 14.06 -0.64
C LYS A 16 -12.13 14.08 0.40
N ASP A 17 -11.99 13.24 1.42
CA ASP A 17 -12.88 13.13 2.56
C ASP A 17 -12.15 13.62 3.82
N LEU A 18 -12.79 14.56 4.52
CA LEU A 18 -12.31 15.25 5.72
C LEU A 18 -13.28 15.06 6.90
N SER A 19 -14.13 14.04 6.84
CA SER A 19 -15.11 13.73 7.89
C SER A 19 -14.47 13.39 9.23
N VAL A 20 -13.25 12.84 9.22
CA VAL A 20 -12.46 12.60 10.42
C VAL A 20 -11.45 13.72 10.61
N LYS A 21 -11.50 14.36 11.79
CA LYS A 21 -10.60 15.45 12.14
C LYS A 21 -9.14 15.02 11.98
N ASP A 22 -8.34 15.88 11.36
CA ASP A 22 -6.89 15.73 11.16
C ASP A 22 -6.46 14.59 10.21
N ILE A 23 -7.40 13.80 9.69
CA ILE A 23 -7.14 12.73 8.70
C ILE A 23 -7.67 13.16 7.34
N GLN A 24 -6.80 13.07 6.32
CA GLN A 24 -7.14 13.32 4.93
C GLN A 24 -7.27 11.99 4.21
N VAL A 25 -8.49 11.62 3.80
CA VAL A 25 -8.74 10.38 3.08
C VAL A 25 -8.99 10.69 1.61
N TYR A 26 -8.27 10.00 0.74
CA TYR A 26 -8.32 10.15 -0.71
C TYR A 26 -8.92 8.88 -1.31
N TRP A 27 -10.18 8.98 -1.74
CA TRP A 27 -10.91 7.91 -2.41
C TRP A 27 -10.75 8.05 -3.91
N PHE A 28 -9.98 7.15 -4.54
CA PHE A 28 -9.66 7.27 -5.97
C PHE A 28 -10.81 6.79 -6.86
N HIS A 29 -10.72 7.14 -8.14
CA HIS A 29 -11.60 6.64 -9.19
C HIS A 29 -11.70 5.10 -9.18
N PRO A 30 -12.88 4.49 -9.37
CA PRO A 30 -13.07 3.02 -9.33
C PRO A 30 -12.08 2.22 -10.16
N GLU A 31 -11.74 2.72 -11.34
CA GLU A 31 -10.83 2.08 -12.27
C GLU A 31 -9.36 2.13 -11.82
N PHE A 32 -9.02 2.96 -10.82
CA PHE A 32 -7.71 2.96 -10.18
C PHE A 32 -7.70 2.10 -8.92
N ALA A 33 -7.71 0.78 -9.13
CA ALA A 33 -7.58 -0.23 -8.10
C ALA A 33 -6.82 -1.43 -8.65
N GLN A 34 -6.25 -2.27 -7.78
CA GLN A 34 -5.43 -3.42 -8.20
C GLN A 34 -6.15 -4.37 -9.17
N SER A 35 -7.47 -4.50 -9.04
CA SER A 35 -8.27 -5.44 -9.82
C SER A 35 -8.76 -4.87 -11.15
N ARG A 36 -8.52 -3.58 -11.43
CA ARG A 36 -9.04 -2.84 -12.59
C ARG A 36 -7.96 -2.03 -13.33
N TYR A 37 -6.81 -1.82 -12.69
CA TYR A 37 -5.70 -1.09 -13.26
C TYR A 37 -4.53 -2.05 -13.58
N PRO A 38 -3.87 -1.91 -14.75
CA PRO A 38 -4.21 -1.01 -15.85
C PRO A 38 -5.54 -1.41 -16.53
N PRO A 39 -6.14 -0.55 -17.38
CA PRO A 39 -7.39 -0.88 -18.07
C PRO A 39 -7.32 -2.25 -18.78
N GLY A 40 -8.35 -3.07 -18.58
CA GLY A 40 -8.38 -4.46 -19.06
C GLY A 40 -7.81 -5.49 -18.07
N GLN A 41 -7.35 -5.07 -16.89
CA GLN A 41 -7.06 -5.98 -15.77
C GLN A 41 -8.36 -6.58 -15.24
N GLU A 42 -8.42 -7.91 -15.11
CA GLU A 42 -9.54 -8.62 -14.51
C GLU A 42 -9.07 -9.36 -13.26
N MET A 43 -9.62 -8.98 -12.10
CA MET A 43 -9.32 -9.55 -10.77
C MET A 43 -7.83 -9.47 -10.38
N SER A 44 -7.54 -9.38 -9.09
CA SER A 44 -6.15 -9.42 -8.61
C SER A 44 -6.10 -9.74 -7.13
N GLU A 45 -5.19 -10.66 -6.78
CA GLU A 45 -4.84 -11.04 -5.41
C GLU A 45 -3.39 -10.63 -5.09
N ALA A 46 -2.85 -9.65 -5.83
CA ALA A 46 -1.45 -9.23 -5.77
C ALA A 46 -1.14 -8.18 -4.68
N CYS A 47 -2.08 -7.88 -3.77
CA CYS A 47 -1.98 -6.76 -2.81
C CYS A 47 -0.67 -6.74 -2.00
N THR A 48 -0.18 -7.90 -1.55
CA THR A 48 1.10 -8.00 -0.83
C THR A 48 2.28 -7.53 -1.68
N LEU A 49 2.37 -7.96 -2.94
CA LEU A 49 3.42 -7.52 -3.86
C LEU A 49 3.32 -6.03 -4.16
N ILE A 50 2.10 -5.54 -4.39
CA ILE A 50 1.85 -4.13 -4.68
C ILE A 50 2.30 -3.25 -3.51
N CYS A 51 1.92 -3.59 -2.27
CA CYS A 51 2.34 -2.87 -1.08
C CYS A 51 3.87 -2.83 -0.93
N LEU A 52 4.53 -3.98 -1.12
CA LEU A 52 6.00 -4.05 -1.08
C LEU A 52 6.67 -3.22 -2.17
N LEU A 53 6.13 -3.23 -3.40
CA LEU A 53 6.66 -2.45 -4.52
C LEU A 53 6.48 -0.94 -4.30
N VAL A 54 5.33 -0.51 -3.79
CA VAL A 54 5.09 0.90 -3.41
C VAL A 54 6.09 1.34 -2.36
N ALA A 55 6.20 0.57 -1.27
CA ALA A 55 7.13 0.85 -0.18
C ALA A 55 8.59 0.91 -0.66
N GLN A 56 8.98 -0.04 -1.51
CA GLN A 56 10.32 -0.11 -2.08
C GLN A 56 10.66 1.12 -2.94
N ARG A 57 9.73 1.57 -3.77
CA ARG A 57 9.94 2.74 -4.64
C ARG A 57 10.11 4.02 -3.83
N ILE A 58 9.26 4.22 -2.82
CA ILE A 58 9.33 5.34 -1.90
C ILE A 58 10.67 5.34 -1.14
N SER A 59 11.07 4.18 -0.62
CA SER A 59 12.32 4.03 0.12
C SER A 59 13.55 4.26 -0.77
N GLN A 60 13.57 3.74 -2.00
CA GLN A 60 14.70 3.90 -2.92
C GLN A 60 14.86 5.33 -3.41
N SER A 61 13.76 6.05 -3.64
CA SER A 61 13.82 7.43 -4.11
C SER A 61 13.95 8.45 -2.98
N GLY A 62 13.78 8.04 -1.72
CA GLY A 62 13.68 8.94 -0.58
C GLY A 62 12.46 9.88 -0.64
N LEU A 63 11.37 9.45 -1.29
CA LEU A 63 10.20 10.32 -1.52
C LEU A 63 9.55 10.69 -0.18
N GLN A 64 9.35 11.98 0.06
CA GLN A 64 8.63 12.51 1.22
C GLN A 64 7.20 12.90 0.81
N ILE A 65 6.21 12.14 1.27
CA ILE A 65 4.81 12.27 0.84
C ILE A 65 4.07 13.25 1.75
N ARG A 66 4.28 14.55 1.56
CA ARG A 66 3.62 15.59 2.38
C ARG A 66 2.11 15.71 2.14
N SER A 67 1.67 15.48 0.91
CA SER A 67 0.25 15.34 0.56
C SER A 67 0.12 14.58 -0.75
N VAL A 68 -1.00 13.89 -0.96
CA VAL A 68 -1.33 13.27 -2.26
C VAL A 68 -1.41 14.33 -3.37
N GLU A 69 -2.05 15.48 -3.08
CA GLU A 69 -2.28 16.58 -4.02
C GLU A 69 -0.97 17.14 -4.64
N ASN A 70 0.09 17.23 -3.83
CA ASN A 70 1.35 17.86 -4.24
C ASN A 70 2.46 16.83 -4.53
N CYS A 71 2.11 15.54 -4.64
CA CYS A 71 3.08 14.47 -4.83
C CYS A 71 2.71 13.54 -5.99
N PRO A 72 2.74 14.03 -7.26
CA PRO A 72 2.38 13.21 -8.41
C PRO A 72 3.28 11.97 -8.57
N MET A 73 4.53 12.05 -8.12
CA MET A 73 5.45 10.89 -8.09
C MET A 73 4.94 9.75 -7.23
N PHE A 74 4.23 10.02 -6.12
CA PHE A 74 3.64 8.98 -5.31
C PHE A 74 2.57 8.19 -6.07
N LEU A 75 1.71 8.90 -6.81
CA LEU A 75 0.69 8.28 -7.66
C LEU A 75 1.30 7.46 -8.80
N ILE A 76 2.40 7.94 -9.40
CA ILE A 76 3.16 7.19 -10.40
C ILE A 76 3.71 5.90 -9.78
N PHE A 77 4.28 5.96 -8.58
CA PHE A 77 4.77 4.76 -7.88
C PHE A 77 3.66 3.76 -7.57
N ILE A 78 2.48 4.23 -7.16
CA ILE A 78 1.32 3.36 -6.96
C ILE A 78 0.95 2.68 -8.29
N ALA A 79 0.75 3.44 -9.36
CA ALA A 79 0.35 2.91 -10.66
C ALA A 79 1.35 1.88 -11.21
N GLU A 80 2.65 2.20 -11.19
CA GLU A 80 3.70 1.27 -11.61
C GLU A 80 3.75 0.02 -10.74
N SER A 81 3.50 0.14 -9.43
CA SER A 81 3.49 -0.99 -8.51
C SER A 81 2.29 -1.90 -8.71
N ILE A 82 1.13 -1.35 -9.08
CA ILE A 82 -0.04 -2.16 -9.45
C ILE A 82 0.26 -2.97 -10.72
N ILE A 83 0.76 -2.31 -11.77
CA ILE A 83 1.11 -2.96 -13.04
C ILE A 83 2.14 -4.08 -12.80
N GLU A 84 3.27 -3.75 -12.18
CA GLU A 84 4.35 -4.70 -11.90
C GLU A 84 3.90 -5.81 -10.94
N GLY A 85 3.09 -5.49 -9.93
CA GLY A 85 2.56 -6.43 -8.95
C GLY A 85 1.63 -7.46 -9.58
N ASN A 86 0.65 -7.02 -10.38
CA ASN A 86 -0.29 -7.89 -11.07
C ASN A 86 0.41 -8.80 -12.09
N GLU A 87 1.35 -8.24 -12.88
CA GLU A 87 2.11 -9.03 -13.85
C GLU A 87 2.92 -10.12 -13.16
N ARG A 88 3.65 -9.77 -12.09
CA ARG A 88 4.46 -10.73 -11.34
C ARG A 88 3.62 -11.79 -10.66
N HIS A 89 2.53 -11.39 -10.02
CA HIS A 89 1.61 -12.33 -9.38
C HIS A 89 1.09 -13.36 -10.38
N SER A 90 0.62 -12.90 -11.56
CA SER A 90 0.18 -13.78 -12.64
C SER A 90 1.28 -14.75 -13.10
N GLN A 91 2.53 -14.29 -13.18
CA GLN A 91 3.66 -15.14 -13.52
C GLN A 91 3.97 -16.18 -12.44
N ILE A 92 3.84 -15.83 -11.15
CA ILE A 92 4.03 -16.72 -10.00
C ILE A 92 3.00 -17.85 -10.05
N LEU A 93 1.72 -17.52 -10.24
CA LEU A 93 0.63 -18.50 -10.30
C LEU A 93 0.76 -19.42 -11.51
N ARG A 94 1.02 -18.86 -12.70
CA ARG A 94 1.19 -19.65 -13.92
C ARG A 94 2.35 -20.65 -13.83
N LYS A 95 3.38 -20.32 -13.06
CA LYS A 95 4.54 -21.20 -12.83
C LYS A 95 4.34 -22.18 -11.67
N GLY A 96 3.24 -22.09 -10.92
CA GLY A 96 2.98 -22.94 -9.76
C GLY A 96 4.02 -22.79 -8.65
N LEU A 97 4.57 -21.58 -8.47
CA LEU A 97 5.63 -21.35 -7.47
C LEU A 97 5.12 -21.32 -6.03
N VAL A 98 3.79 -21.20 -5.85
CA VAL A 98 3.12 -21.12 -4.55
C VAL A 98 1.85 -21.97 -4.56
N PRO A 99 1.42 -22.50 -3.42
CA PRO A 99 0.23 -23.37 -3.32
C PRO A 99 -1.09 -22.57 -3.33
N HIS A 100 -1.06 -21.30 -2.94
CA HIS A 100 -2.23 -20.44 -2.79
C HIS A 100 -1.98 -19.08 -3.44
N PRO A 101 -3.03 -18.40 -3.92
CA PRO A 101 -2.83 -17.13 -4.61
C PRO A 101 -2.51 -15.96 -3.67
N TYR A 102 -2.87 -16.07 -2.38
CA TYR A 102 -2.54 -15.06 -1.38
C TYR A 102 -1.11 -15.24 -0.90
N LEU A 103 -0.22 -14.37 -1.39
CA LEU A 103 1.19 -14.41 -1.01
C LEU A 103 1.38 -13.88 0.41
N ASN A 104 2.08 -14.67 1.23
CA ASN A 104 2.67 -14.15 2.46
C ASN A 104 3.90 -13.27 2.15
N ILE A 105 4.48 -12.64 3.18
CA ILE A 105 5.64 -11.74 3.02
C ILE A 105 6.85 -12.46 2.43
N GLU A 106 7.15 -13.66 2.93
CA GLU A 106 8.32 -14.44 2.49
C GLU A 106 8.21 -14.83 1.01
N GLU A 107 7.06 -15.34 0.58
CA GLU A 107 6.76 -15.68 -0.81
C GLU A 107 6.85 -14.45 -1.71
N ALA A 108 6.27 -13.33 -1.27
CA ALA A 108 6.30 -12.08 -2.01
C ALA A 108 7.73 -11.52 -2.15
N LEU A 109 8.57 -11.60 -1.11
CA LEU A 109 9.97 -11.18 -1.19
C LEU A 109 10.83 -12.12 -2.05
N THR A 110 10.54 -13.43 -1.98
CA THR A 110 11.28 -14.47 -2.71
C THR A 110 11.01 -14.40 -4.21
N TYR A 111 9.74 -14.32 -4.59
CA TYR A 111 9.31 -14.41 -5.99
C TYR A 111 8.96 -13.05 -6.61
N GLY A 112 8.80 -12.01 -5.80
CA GLY A 112 8.43 -10.67 -6.26
C GLY A 112 9.54 -9.90 -6.97
N GLY A 113 10.65 -10.53 -7.33
CA GLY A 113 11.67 -10.00 -8.23
C GLY A 113 12.82 -9.24 -7.55
N LYS A 114 13.85 -8.90 -8.35
CA LYS A 114 15.12 -8.35 -7.84
C LYS A 114 14.95 -7.05 -7.05
N ARG A 115 13.94 -6.24 -7.36
CA ARG A 115 13.70 -4.94 -6.71
C ARG A 115 13.39 -5.10 -5.21
N LEU A 116 12.70 -6.18 -4.83
CA LEU A 116 12.30 -6.41 -3.44
C LEU A 116 13.41 -7.01 -2.58
N LYS A 117 14.52 -7.49 -3.17
CA LYS A 117 15.63 -8.13 -2.45
C LYS A 117 16.34 -7.23 -1.42
N THR A 118 16.13 -5.91 -1.50
CA THR A 118 16.70 -4.96 -0.54
C THR A 118 15.79 -4.72 0.66
N ILE A 119 14.51 -5.10 0.58
CA ILE A 119 13.62 -5.08 1.75
C ILE A 119 13.96 -6.29 2.61
N LYS A 120 14.10 -6.03 3.91
CA LYS A 120 14.24 -7.08 4.91
C LYS A 120 13.17 -6.88 5.97
N GLU A 121 12.46 -7.96 6.28
CA GLU A 121 11.54 -7.96 7.41
C GLU A 121 12.32 -7.72 8.71
N TRP A 122 11.79 -6.86 9.57
CA TRP A 122 12.39 -6.58 10.87
C TRP A 122 11.68 -7.33 12.01
N LYS A 123 10.35 -7.29 12.04
CA LYS A 123 9.53 -7.88 13.09
C LYS A 123 8.19 -8.32 12.49
N PHE A 124 7.71 -9.48 12.91
CA PHE A 124 6.44 -10.08 12.50
C PHE A 124 5.70 -10.63 13.72
N GLN A 125 4.38 -10.54 13.72
CA GLN A 125 3.53 -11.12 14.76
C GLN A 125 2.15 -11.44 14.19
N VAL A 126 1.60 -12.58 14.59
CA VAL A 126 0.21 -12.99 14.33
C VAL A 126 -0.64 -12.64 15.54
N PHE A 127 -1.84 -12.14 15.28
CA PHE A 127 -2.83 -11.75 16.29
C PHE A 127 -4.12 -12.51 16.06
N GLU A 128 -4.62 -13.19 17.09
CA GLU A 128 -5.87 -13.95 17.07
C GLU A 128 -7.01 -13.20 17.77
N GLU A 129 -7.00 -11.88 17.68
CA GLU A 129 -7.92 -11.00 18.40
C GLU A 129 -8.75 -10.10 17.47
N LEU A 130 -9.79 -9.50 18.04
CA LEU A 130 -10.65 -8.58 17.29
C LEU A 130 -9.88 -7.30 16.94
N ILE A 131 -9.60 -7.11 15.65
CA ILE A 131 -8.89 -5.94 15.11
C ILE A 131 -9.46 -4.63 15.66
N GLY A 132 -10.79 -4.50 15.70
CA GLY A 132 -11.45 -3.28 16.18
C GLY A 132 -11.21 -2.94 17.66
N ARG A 133 -10.69 -3.86 18.48
CA ARG A 133 -10.39 -3.63 19.89
C ARG A 133 -8.92 -3.30 20.14
N ASN A 134 -8.01 -4.05 19.53
CA ASN A 134 -6.60 -4.06 19.95
C ASN A 134 -5.61 -3.50 18.91
N LEU A 135 -6.05 -3.29 17.65
CA LEU A 135 -5.16 -2.85 16.57
C LEU A 135 -4.33 -1.62 16.93
N TYR A 136 -4.95 -0.61 17.56
CA TYR A 136 -4.25 0.59 18.00
C TYR A 136 -3.12 0.27 18.98
N HIS A 137 -3.40 -0.54 20.00
CA HIS A 137 -2.43 -0.91 21.02
C HIS A 137 -1.29 -1.76 20.45
N ASP A 138 -1.58 -2.67 19.52
CA ASP A 138 -0.56 -3.48 18.87
C ASP A 138 0.37 -2.64 18.00
N ILE A 139 -0.18 -1.79 17.14
CA ILE A 139 0.60 -0.84 16.34
C ILE A 139 1.44 0.04 17.26
N GLN A 140 0.85 0.59 18.33
CA GLN A 140 1.57 1.46 19.28
C GLN A 140 2.74 0.75 19.95
N ARG A 141 2.59 -0.53 20.31
CA ARG A 141 3.69 -1.35 20.86
C ARG A 141 4.83 -1.50 19.86
N PHE A 142 4.51 -1.82 18.60
CA PHE A 142 5.53 -1.91 17.53
C PHE A 142 6.25 -0.59 17.30
N LEU A 143 5.51 0.51 17.23
CA LEU A 143 6.07 1.84 17.05
C LEU A 143 6.98 2.23 18.21
N THR A 144 6.54 1.97 19.44
CA THR A 144 7.35 2.22 20.65
C THR A 144 8.67 1.47 20.60
N ASP A 145 8.66 0.21 20.18
CA ASP A 145 9.89 -0.58 20.01
C ASP A 145 10.78 -0.05 18.88
N TRP A 146 10.18 0.38 17.77
CA TRP A 146 10.93 0.95 16.63
C TRP A 146 11.63 2.25 17.03
N TYR A 147 10.92 3.17 17.68
CA TYR A 147 11.44 4.49 18.04
C TYR A 147 12.54 4.45 19.11
N LYS A 148 12.68 3.35 19.87
CA LYS A 148 13.83 3.15 20.77
C LYS A 148 15.15 3.06 19.99
N LYS A 149 15.15 2.48 18.78
CA LYS A 149 16.35 2.33 17.93
C LYS A 149 15.97 2.24 16.45
N PRO A 150 15.60 3.37 15.81
CA PRO A 150 15.20 3.39 14.41
C PRO A 150 16.33 2.88 13.51
N LYS A 151 15.99 2.02 12.54
CA LYS A 151 16.97 1.53 11.54
C LYS A 151 16.88 2.28 10.20
N ALA A 152 15.85 3.08 10.01
CA ALA A 152 15.61 3.86 8.80
C ALA A 152 14.69 5.07 9.10
N ASP A 153 14.72 6.08 8.23
CA ASP A 153 13.87 7.29 8.33
C ASP A 153 12.38 7.01 8.05
N THR A 154 12.10 5.91 7.35
CA THR A 154 10.74 5.46 7.04
C THR A 154 10.55 4.05 7.57
N LEU A 155 9.58 3.89 8.47
CA LEU A 155 9.11 2.56 8.85
C LEU A 155 8.01 2.12 7.87
N ILE A 156 8.20 0.92 7.34
CA ILE A 156 7.23 0.22 6.49
C ILE A 156 6.56 -0.83 7.37
N MET A 157 5.24 -0.76 7.50
CA MET A 157 4.43 -1.72 8.24
C MET A 157 3.34 -2.26 7.32
N LEU A 158 3.21 -3.58 7.27
CA LEU A 158 2.17 -4.26 6.51
C LEU A 158 1.18 -4.87 7.51
N LEU A 159 -0.11 -4.66 7.28
CA LEU A 159 -1.17 -5.31 8.00
C LEU A 159 -1.91 -6.25 7.06
N ILE A 160 -2.02 -7.51 7.45
CA ILE A 160 -2.59 -8.57 6.63
C ILE A 160 -3.79 -9.16 7.37
N THR A 161 -4.94 -9.19 6.72
CA THR A 161 -6.16 -9.82 7.24
C THR A 161 -6.99 -10.40 6.10
N CYS A 162 -7.48 -11.63 6.25
CA CYS A 162 -8.39 -12.28 5.30
C CYS A 162 -7.97 -12.14 3.81
N GLY A 163 -6.68 -12.33 3.49
CA GLY A 163 -6.16 -12.20 2.13
C GLY A 163 -5.97 -10.77 1.61
N ARG A 164 -6.21 -9.75 2.44
CA ARG A 164 -5.94 -8.34 2.13
C ARG A 164 -4.71 -7.86 2.87
N THR A 165 -3.84 -7.15 2.15
CA THR A 165 -2.66 -6.49 2.70
C THR A 165 -2.79 -4.99 2.48
N ILE A 166 -2.62 -4.22 3.56
CA ILE A 166 -2.52 -2.75 3.51
C ILE A 166 -1.13 -2.31 3.96
N LEU A 167 -0.73 -1.13 3.51
CA LEU A 167 0.56 -0.53 3.79
C LEU A 167 0.38 0.69 4.71
N LEU A 168 1.15 0.72 5.80
CA LEU A 168 1.38 1.89 6.63
C LEU A 168 2.83 2.35 6.47
N LEU A 169 3.00 3.64 6.19
CA LEU A 169 4.29 4.32 6.08
C LEU A 169 4.38 5.37 7.16
N PHE A 170 5.42 5.28 8.00
CA PHE A 170 5.72 6.30 9.02
C PHE A 170 6.98 7.06 8.58
N GLN A 171 6.80 8.27 8.06
CA GLN A 171 7.90 9.11 7.59
C GLN A 171 8.30 10.14 8.65
N GLN A 172 9.24 9.75 9.52
CA GLN A 172 9.60 10.53 10.71
C GLN A 172 10.09 11.95 10.38
N LYS A 173 10.88 12.12 9.31
CA LYS A 173 11.44 13.43 8.92
C LYS A 173 10.38 14.49 8.61
N ILE A 174 9.19 14.07 8.19
CA ILE A 174 8.09 14.98 7.83
C ILE A 174 6.86 14.77 8.71
N ASN A 175 7.00 13.99 9.79
CA ASN A 175 5.94 13.71 10.74
C ASN A 175 4.61 13.26 10.08
N MET A 176 4.72 12.40 9.06
CA MET A 176 3.58 11.96 8.26
C MET A 176 3.37 10.46 8.37
N ILE A 177 2.13 10.06 8.63
CA ILE A 177 1.66 8.69 8.44
C ILE A 177 0.85 8.62 7.16
N THR A 178 1.13 7.63 6.33
CA THR A 178 0.35 7.33 5.12
C THR A 178 -0.12 5.89 5.16
N LEU A 179 -1.42 5.68 5.09
CA LEU A 179 -2.06 4.40 4.83
C LEU A 179 -2.33 4.29 3.33
N PHE A 180 -2.08 3.12 2.76
CA PHE A 180 -2.41 2.76 1.39
C PHE A 180 -3.08 1.38 1.36
N ASP A 181 -4.23 1.31 0.71
CA ASP A 181 -4.92 0.06 0.39
C ASP A 181 -5.27 0.06 -1.10
N SER A 182 -4.76 -0.94 -1.83
CA SER A 182 -4.87 -1.06 -3.29
C SER A 182 -6.20 -1.62 -3.79
N HIS A 183 -7.07 -2.09 -2.91
CA HIS A 183 -8.33 -2.72 -3.30
C HIS A 183 -9.38 -1.71 -3.76
N SER A 184 -10.45 -2.19 -4.40
CA SER A 184 -11.66 -1.39 -4.57
C SER A 184 -12.47 -1.36 -3.27
N HIS A 185 -13.13 -0.23 -3.01
CA HIS A 185 -13.90 0.02 -1.81
C HIS A 185 -15.35 0.41 -2.14
N VAL A 186 -16.27 0.09 -1.23
CA VAL A 186 -17.67 0.54 -1.28
C VAL A 186 -17.99 1.18 0.08
N PRO A 187 -17.49 2.42 0.34
CA PRO A 187 -17.59 3.05 1.65
C PRO A 187 -19.04 3.37 2.07
N ASN A 188 -19.94 3.59 1.11
CA ASN A 188 -21.38 3.78 1.31
C ASN A 188 -22.15 2.96 0.26
N GLU A 189 -23.38 2.54 0.56
CA GLU A 189 -24.14 1.47 -0.12
C GLU A 189 -24.25 1.51 -1.66
N ASN A 190 -23.81 2.55 -2.37
CA ASN A 190 -23.84 2.59 -3.84
C ASN A 190 -22.67 3.34 -4.52
N LEU A 191 -21.63 3.74 -3.77
CA LEU A 191 -20.52 4.48 -4.36
C LEU A 191 -19.25 3.64 -4.40
N HIS A 192 -19.01 3.00 -5.54
CA HIS A 192 -17.74 2.32 -5.79
C HIS A 192 -16.60 3.34 -5.80
N ARG A 193 -15.50 2.99 -5.13
CA ARG A 193 -14.24 3.72 -5.10
C ARG A 193 -13.11 2.78 -5.49
N GLY A 194 -12.06 3.33 -6.06
CA GLY A 194 -10.81 2.62 -6.31
C GLY A 194 -10.03 2.45 -5.03
N LEU A 195 -8.71 2.38 -5.15
CA LEU A 195 -7.79 2.37 -4.02
C LEU A 195 -7.99 3.57 -3.09
N VAL A 196 -7.54 3.43 -1.85
CA VAL A 196 -7.59 4.51 -0.86
C VAL A 196 -6.21 4.83 -0.33
N VAL A 197 -5.98 6.13 -0.14
CA VAL A 197 -4.85 6.65 0.63
C VAL A 197 -5.41 7.48 1.78
N ALA A 198 -4.96 7.25 3.00
CA ALA A 198 -5.25 8.13 4.12
C ALA A 198 -3.95 8.71 4.70
N GLN A 199 -3.95 9.99 5.02
CA GLN A 199 -2.79 10.68 5.56
C GLN A 199 -3.15 11.44 6.83
N VAL A 200 -2.23 11.43 7.79
CA VAL A 200 -2.32 12.26 9.00
C VAL A 200 -0.94 12.79 9.35
N HIS A 201 -0.88 14.09 9.62
CA HIS A 201 0.29 14.70 10.22
C HIS A 201 0.24 14.42 11.72
N PHE A 202 1.25 13.78 12.27
CA PHE A 202 1.34 13.54 13.70
C PHE A 202 2.30 14.54 14.34
N PHE A 203 2.09 14.89 15.59
CA PHE A 203 3.09 15.58 16.40
C PHE A 203 3.45 14.63 17.53
N PHE A 204 4.72 14.26 17.64
CA PHE A 204 5.24 13.54 18.80
C PHE A 204 5.42 14.49 19.98
#